data_AF-A0A0D2PW58-F1
#
_entry.id   AF-A0A0D2PW58-F1
#
_cell.length_a   1.000
_cell.length_b   1.000
_cell.length_c   1.000
_cell.angle_alpha   90.00
_cell.angle_beta   90.00
_cell.angle_gamma   90.00
#
_symmetry.space_group_name_H-M   'P 1'
#
loop_
_entity.id
_entity.type
_entity.pdbx_description
1 polymer ?
#
loop_
_entity_poly.entity_id
_entity_poly.type
_entity_poly.pdbx_seq_one_letter_code
_entity_poly.pdbx_strand_id
1 'polypeptide(L)'
;MFFKFITLFFAASSVAASTVPIARQAGNAVTCTLVLDPQSPVSSSTNLESEFNLLISRNLAIDVGGDGVVNNEGATFSANADGTFNVEDTVSADGESGHGEGTGDIIEGWVGEVKTGFTIDWLVEAASCN
;
A
#
# COMPACT_ATOMS: atom_id res chain seq x y z
N MET A 1 -60.95 -2.68 -27.22
CA MET A 1 -60.22 -1.71 -28.09
C MET A 1 -59.69 -0.63 -27.16
N PHE A 2 -58.41 -0.32 -26.99
CA PHE A 2 -57.15 -0.77 -27.60
C PHE A 2 -56.05 -0.61 -26.51
N PHE A 3 -54.96 -1.36 -26.67
CA PHE A 3 -53.87 -1.55 -25.72
C PHE A 3 -52.94 -0.32 -25.55
N LYS A 4 -52.34 -0.25 -24.34
CA LYS A 4 -50.97 0.17 -23.94
C LYS A 4 -50.18 1.10 -24.86
N PHE A 5 -49.53 2.12 -24.27
CA PHE A 5 -48.06 2.29 -24.30
C PHE A 5 -47.60 3.13 -23.09
N ILE A 6 -46.98 2.49 -22.09
CA ILE A 6 -46.21 3.17 -21.03
C ILE A 6 -44.76 3.17 -21.50
N THR A 7 -44.24 4.34 -21.85
CA THR A 7 -42.86 4.54 -22.27
C THR A 7 -41.96 4.50 -21.04
N LEU A 8 -41.24 3.40 -20.84
CA LEU A 8 -40.15 3.32 -19.87
C LEU A 8 -38.98 4.20 -20.35
N PHE A 9 -38.70 5.27 -19.63
CA PHE A 9 -37.42 5.97 -19.73
C PHE A 9 -36.36 5.14 -18.99
N PHE A 10 -35.49 4.47 -19.73
CA PHE A 10 -34.24 3.96 -19.19
C PHE A 10 -33.29 5.16 -19.02
N ALA A 11 -33.15 5.63 -17.78
CA ALA A 11 -32.05 6.53 -17.43
C ALA A 11 -30.76 5.72 -17.49
N ALA A 12 -30.01 5.86 -18.58
CA ALA A 12 -28.64 5.38 -18.65
C ALA A 12 -27.83 6.16 -17.61
N SER A 13 -27.49 5.52 -16.49
CA SER A 13 -26.48 6.03 -15.57
C SER A 13 -25.15 6.03 -16.32
N SER A 14 -24.78 7.18 -16.87
CA SER A 14 -23.43 7.41 -17.34
C SER A 14 -22.51 7.21 -16.15
N VAL A 15 -21.76 6.11 -16.12
CA VAL A 15 -20.56 6.04 -15.32
C VAL A 15 -19.67 7.15 -15.85
N ALA A 16 -19.59 8.24 -15.11
CA ALA A 16 -18.53 9.19 -15.32
C ALA A 16 -17.26 8.42 -14.99
N ALA A 17 -16.62 7.85 -16.01
CA ALA A 17 -15.25 7.41 -15.92
C ALA A 17 -14.46 8.66 -15.52
N SER A 18 -14.12 8.71 -14.24
CA SER A 18 -13.32 9.77 -13.67
C SER A 18 -12.00 9.79 -14.45
N THR A 19 -11.83 10.81 -15.29
CA THR A 19 -10.57 11.07 -16.00
C THR A 19 -9.60 11.80 -15.07
N VAL A 20 -9.66 11.57 -13.75
CA VAL A 20 -8.65 12.06 -12.82
C VAL A 20 -7.33 11.49 -13.32
N PRO A 21 -6.44 12.36 -13.81
CA PRO A 21 -5.25 11.91 -14.49
C PRO A 21 -4.36 11.26 -13.44
N ILE A 22 -3.87 10.07 -13.77
CA ILE A 22 -2.76 9.34 -13.14
C ILE A 22 -1.55 10.27 -12.86
N ALA A 23 -1.47 11.43 -13.52
CA ALA A 23 -0.46 12.46 -13.32
C ALA A 23 -0.48 13.19 -11.95
N ARG A 24 -1.53 13.09 -11.11
CA ARG A 24 -1.47 13.64 -9.73
C ARG A 24 -0.75 12.71 -8.75
N GLN A 25 -0.63 11.41 -9.05
CA GLN A 25 -0.08 10.42 -8.12
C GLN A 25 1.45 10.41 -8.06
N ALA A 26 2.12 10.82 -9.14
CA ALA A 26 3.59 10.95 -9.18
C ALA A 26 4.16 12.09 -8.32
N GLY A 27 3.30 12.93 -7.72
CA GLY A 27 3.72 14.10 -6.93
C GLY A 27 4.00 13.84 -5.45
N ASN A 28 3.51 12.71 -4.92
CA ASN A 28 3.60 12.35 -3.49
C ASN A 28 4.24 10.97 -3.25
N ALA A 29 4.87 10.39 -4.28
CA ALA A 29 5.65 9.18 -4.09
C ALA A 29 6.86 9.49 -3.20
N VAL A 30 7.07 8.66 -2.19
CA VAL A 30 8.16 8.77 -1.23
C VAL A 30 8.97 7.48 -1.25
N THR A 31 10.29 7.59 -1.19
CA THR A 31 11.16 6.41 -1.08
C THR A 31 11.46 6.17 0.38
N CYS A 32 11.05 5.01 0.88
CA CYS A 32 11.24 4.60 2.26
C CYS A 32 12.21 3.43 2.35
N THR A 33 13.13 3.51 3.31
CA THR A 33 13.98 2.41 3.73
C THR A 33 13.53 1.91 5.10
N LEU A 34 13.27 0.61 5.21
CA LEU A 34 12.89 -0.07 6.45
C LEU A 34 13.96 -1.10 6.84
N VAL A 35 14.16 -1.29 8.15
CA VAL A 35 14.87 -2.44 8.72
C VAL A 35 13.83 -3.36 9.32
N LEU A 36 13.69 -4.56 8.75
CA LEU A 36 12.66 -5.53 9.11
C LEU A 36 13.26 -6.76 9.77
N ASP A 37 12.77 -7.09 10.96
CA ASP A 37 13.12 -8.28 11.72
C ASP A 37 11.99 -9.34 11.61
N PRO A 38 12.27 -10.52 11.02
CA PRO A 38 11.27 -11.57 10.88
C PRO A 38 10.91 -12.18 12.25
N GLN A 39 9.63 -12.15 12.61
CA GLN A 39 9.15 -12.72 13.88
C GLN A 39 9.05 -14.26 13.88
N SER A 40 9.45 -14.90 12.78
CA SER A 40 9.61 -16.34 12.66
C SER A 40 10.70 -16.67 11.62
N PRO A 41 11.32 -17.86 11.66
CA PRO A 41 12.38 -18.20 10.71
C PRO A 41 11.94 -18.09 9.25
N VAL A 42 12.69 -17.32 8.46
CA VAL A 42 12.47 -17.18 7.02
C VAL A 42 12.88 -18.47 6.31
N SER A 43 11.92 -19.11 5.63
CA SER A 43 12.21 -20.29 4.81
C SER A 43 12.95 -19.89 3.54
N SER A 44 13.87 -20.73 3.07
CA SER A 44 14.51 -20.60 1.76
C SER A 44 13.54 -20.60 0.57
N SER A 45 12.29 -21.07 0.77
CA SER A 45 11.23 -21.05 -0.22
C SER A 45 10.39 -19.76 -0.22
N THR A 46 10.61 -18.86 0.74
CA THR A 46 9.86 -17.60 0.84
C THR A 46 10.28 -16.66 -0.28
N ASN A 47 9.31 -16.20 -1.07
CA ASN A 47 9.54 -15.13 -2.04
C ASN A 47 9.54 -13.78 -1.31
N LEU A 48 10.71 -13.35 -0.86
CA LEU A 48 10.88 -12.13 -0.06
C LEU A 48 10.46 -10.87 -0.81
N GLU A 49 10.66 -10.81 -2.13
CA GLU A 49 10.20 -9.67 -2.94
C GLU A 49 8.68 -9.53 -2.84
N SER A 50 7.94 -10.62 -3.09
CA SER A 50 6.48 -10.60 -2.98
C SER A 50 6.00 -10.37 -1.54
N GLU A 51 6.71 -10.92 -0.56
CA GLU A 51 6.42 -10.73 0.86
C GLU A 51 6.52 -9.25 1.25
N PHE A 52 7.61 -8.58 0.92
CA PHE A 52 7.83 -7.17 1.29
C PHE A 52 6.90 -6.21 0.53
N ASN A 53 6.68 -6.44 -0.76
CA ASN A 53 5.71 -5.66 -1.55
C ASN A 53 4.30 -5.73 -0.94
N LEU A 54 3.87 -6.93 -0.51
CA LEU A 54 2.56 -7.11 0.09
C LEU A 54 2.50 -6.56 1.51
N LEU A 55 3.54 -6.76 2.31
CA LEU A 55 3.68 -6.19 3.65
C LEU A 55 3.49 -4.67 3.60
N ILE A 56 4.27 -3.96 2.78
CA ILE A 56 4.24 -2.50 2.69
C ILE A 56 2.88 -2.05 2.13
N SER A 57 2.46 -2.59 0.99
CA SER A 57 1.23 -2.13 0.33
C SER A 57 -0.02 -2.36 1.17
N ARG A 58 -0.14 -3.52 1.83
CA ARG A 58 -1.31 -3.87 2.62
C ARG A 58 -1.38 -3.06 3.91
N ASN A 59 -0.28 -2.94 4.65
CA ASN A 59 -0.28 -2.22 5.92
C ASN A 59 -0.49 -0.72 5.67
N LEU A 60 0.13 -0.16 4.63
CA LEU A 60 -0.12 1.22 4.23
C LEU A 60 -1.58 1.45 3.84
N ALA A 61 -2.18 0.56 3.05
CA ALA A 61 -3.60 0.65 2.69
C ALA A 61 -4.52 0.63 3.92
N ILE A 62 -4.21 -0.17 4.94
CA ILE A 62 -4.96 -0.21 6.20
C ILE A 62 -4.85 1.12 6.94
N ASP A 63 -3.63 1.64 7.09
CA ASP A 63 -3.35 2.84 7.87
C ASP A 63 -3.92 4.13 7.23
N VAL A 64 -4.08 4.17 5.90
CA VAL A 64 -4.77 5.28 5.21
C VAL A 64 -6.29 5.14 5.14
N GLY A 65 -6.88 4.13 5.79
CA GLY A 65 -8.34 3.96 5.90
C GLY A 65 -8.96 2.86 5.04
N GLY A 66 -8.18 1.92 4.51
CA GLY A 66 -8.64 0.68 3.87
C GLY A 66 -9.18 0.79 2.45
N ASP A 67 -9.68 1.96 2.06
CA ASP A 67 -10.19 2.26 0.71
C ASP A 67 -9.19 3.04 -0.16
N GLY A 68 -8.00 3.32 0.38
CA GLY A 68 -6.93 4.03 -0.31
C GLY A 68 -6.30 3.21 -1.43
N VAL A 69 -5.98 3.88 -2.55
CA VAL A 69 -5.17 3.27 -3.62
C VAL A 69 -3.71 3.42 -3.22
N VAL A 70 -3.00 2.30 -3.05
CA VAL A 70 -1.55 2.29 -2.86
C VAL A 70 -0.88 2.00 -4.19
N ASN A 71 0.00 2.90 -4.63
CA ASN A 71 0.93 2.64 -5.72
C ASN A 71 2.28 2.27 -5.13
N ASN A 72 2.80 1.13 -5.55
CA ASN A 72 4.05 0.55 -5.07
C ASN A 72 4.91 0.23 -6.29
N GLU A 73 6.12 0.78 -6.35
CA GLU A 73 7.02 0.64 -7.49
C GLU A 73 7.85 -0.66 -7.46
N GLY A 74 7.87 -1.33 -6.32
CA GLY A 74 8.57 -2.59 -6.12
C GLY A 74 9.66 -2.48 -5.06
N ALA A 75 9.51 -3.27 -4.00
CA ALA A 75 10.51 -3.37 -2.95
C ALA A 75 11.81 -4.05 -3.45
N THR A 76 12.94 -3.43 -3.15
CA THR A 76 14.27 -4.05 -3.20
C THR A 76 14.74 -4.35 -1.79
N PHE A 77 15.62 -5.35 -1.63
CA PHE A 77 16.08 -5.72 -0.30
C PHE A 77 17.49 -6.30 -0.27
N SER A 78 18.11 -6.20 0.90
CA SER A 78 19.37 -6.87 1.25
C SER A 78 19.29 -7.47 2.66
N ALA A 79 19.84 -8.67 2.82
CA ALA A 79 19.90 -9.33 4.12
C ALA A 79 21.08 -8.80 4.94
N ASN A 80 20.86 -8.57 6.23
CA ASN A 80 21.88 -8.19 7.19
C ASN A 80 22.48 -9.41 7.88
N ALA A 81 23.62 -9.22 8.55
CA ALA A 81 24.34 -10.31 9.23
C ALA A 81 23.63 -10.84 10.48
N ASP A 82 22.74 -10.04 11.07
CA ASP A 82 21.94 -10.38 12.25
C ASP A 82 20.62 -11.10 11.92
N GLY A 83 20.30 -11.26 10.63
CA GLY A 83 19.08 -11.91 10.15
C GLY A 83 17.94 -10.95 9.84
N THR A 84 18.13 -9.63 10.04
CA THR A 84 17.20 -8.59 9.60
C THR A 84 17.37 -8.29 8.09
N PHE A 85 16.48 -7.48 7.54
CA PHE A 85 16.50 -7.08 6.14
C PHE A 85 16.41 -5.56 6.01
N ASN A 86 17.29 -4.96 5.22
CA ASN A 86 17.07 -3.61 4.73
C ASN A 86 16.19 -3.70 3.48
N VAL A 87 15.04 -3.06 3.52
CA VAL A 87 14.05 -3.04 2.45
C VAL A 87 13.85 -1.60 1.99
N GLU A 88 13.96 -1.34 0.71
CA GLU A 88 13.72 -0.02 0.11
C GLU A 88 12.59 -0.12 -0.90
N ASP A 89 11.64 0.80 -0.82
CA ASP A 89 10.50 0.86 -1.72
C ASP A 89 10.06 2.30 -1.97
N THR A 90 9.55 2.56 -3.17
CA THR A 90 8.96 3.85 -3.53
C THR A 90 7.45 3.68 -3.61
N VAL A 91 6.75 4.38 -2.72
CA VAL A 91 5.31 4.18 -2.50
C VAL A 91 4.56 5.50 -2.41
N SER A 92 3.28 5.46 -2.77
CA SER A 92 2.32 6.54 -2.51
C SER A 92 0.97 5.94 -2.16
N ALA A 93 0.22 6.59 -1.27
CA ALA A 93 -1.13 6.17 -0.93
C ALA A 93 -2.14 7.32 -1.08
N ASP A 94 -3.27 7.04 -1.72
CA ASP A 94 -4.45 7.90 -1.71
C ASP A 94 -5.26 7.66 -0.42
N GLY A 95 -5.94 8.68 0.11
CA GLY A 95 -6.78 8.55 1.32
C GLY A 95 -6.31 9.35 2.53
N GLU A 96 -5.11 9.95 2.47
CA GLU A 96 -4.49 10.81 3.51
C GLU A 96 -5.38 11.97 3.99
N SER A 97 -6.45 12.29 3.25
CA SER A 97 -7.43 13.33 3.53
C SER A 97 -8.10 13.29 4.92
N GLY A 98 -7.92 12.21 5.68
CA GLY A 98 -8.42 12.08 7.05
C GLY A 98 -7.35 12.05 8.15
N HIS A 99 -6.05 11.93 7.84
CA HIS A 99 -5.01 11.66 8.86
C HIS A 99 -3.94 12.74 8.97
N GLY A 100 -3.82 13.66 8.00
CA GLY A 100 -2.91 14.82 8.10
C GLY A 100 -1.41 14.48 8.06
N GLU A 101 -1.08 13.19 8.02
CA GLU A 101 0.25 12.60 7.87
C GLU A 101 0.42 12.16 6.41
N GLY A 102 1.57 12.47 5.82
CA GLY A 102 1.90 11.97 4.48
C GLY A 102 2.27 10.48 4.53
N THR A 103 2.27 9.80 3.39
CA THR A 103 2.67 8.39 3.25
C THR A 103 4.00 8.08 3.97
N GLY A 104 4.97 8.99 3.91
CA GLY A 104 6.26 8.84 4.61
C GLY A 104 6.12 8.87 6.13
N ASP A 105 5.36 9.82 6.67
CA ASP A 105 5.12 9.96 8.11
C ASP A 105 4.44 8.70 8.69
N ILE A 106 3.49 8.13 7.94
CA ILE A 106 2.80 6.90 8.32
C ILE A 106 3.80 5.75 8.44
N ILE A 107 4.67 5.56 7.44
CA ILE A 107 5.67 4.49 7.41
C ILE A 107 6.73 4.70 8.49
N GLU A 108 7.18 5.94 8.72
CA GLU A 108 8.11 6.27 9.81
C GLU A 108 7.47 6.02 11.19
N GLY A 109 6.15 6.17 11.30
CA GLY A 109 5.38 5.81 12.50
C GLY A 109 5.36 4.31 12.82
N TRP A 110 5.69 3.43 11.87
CA TRP A 110 5.68 1.98 12.09
C TRP A 110 6.81 1.49 13.00
N VAL A 111 7.81 2.31 13.31
CA VAL A 111 8.96 1.90 14.10
C VAL A 111 8.53 1.35 15.47
N GLY A 112 8.94 0.11 15.75
CA GLY A 112 8.56 -0.65 16.95
C GLY A 112 7.26 -1.43 16.83
N GLU A 113 6.55 -1.32 15.71
CA GLU A 113 5.35 -2.11 15.44
C GLU A 113 5.67 -3.42 14.71
N VAL A 114 4.84 -4.43 14.96
CA VAL A 114 4.82 -5.66 14.18
C VAL A 114 3.77 -5.52 13.08
N LYS A 115 4.21 -5.54 11.82
CA LYS A 115 3.37 -5.50 10.65
C LYS A 115 3.16 -6.90 10.09
N THR A 116 1.92 -7.20 9.72
CA THR A 116 1.55 -8.51 9.20
C THR A 116 1.93 -8.64 7.73
N GLY A 117 2.81 -9.61 7.43
CA GLY A 117 3.16 -9.99 6.07
C GLY A 117 2.18 -10.98 5.46
N PHE A 118 2.63 -11.70 4.43
CA PHE A 118 1.84 -12.77 3.82
C PHE A 118 2.05 -14.09 4.56
N THR A 119 3.31 -14.43 4.83
CA THR A 119 3.70 -15.68 5.50
C THR A 119 4.30 -15.45 6.88
N ILE A 120 4.91 -14.29 7.11
CA ILE A 120 5.67 -13.98 8.31
C ILE A 120 5.21 -12.61 8.82
N ASP A 121 5.15 -12.44 10.13
CA ASP A 121 5.01 -11.12 10.74
C ASP A 121 6.38 -10.47 10.90
N TRP A 122 6.46 -9.15 10.70
CA TRP A 122 7.72 -8.42 10.62
C TRP A 122 7.72 -7.26 11.61
N LEU A 123 8.70 -7.24 12.52
CA LEU A 123 8.95 -6.08 13.35
C LEU A 123 9.68 -5.02 12.53
N VAL A 124 9.19 -3.79 12.56
CA VAL A 124 9.87 -2.64 11.94
C VAL A 124 10.83 -2.05 12.97
N GLU A 125 12.13 -2.34 12.84
CA GLU A 125 13.15 -1.86 13.77
C GLU A 125 13.55 -0.41 13.49
N ALA A 126 13.51 -0.01 12.21
CA ALA A 126 13.77 1.34 11.76
C ALA A 126 13.02 1.62 10.46
N ALA A 127 12.67 2.88 10.23
CA ALA A 127 12.11 3.38 8.99
C ALA A 127 12.61 4.81 8.75
N SER A 128 12.87 5.15 7.49
CA SER A 128 13.24 6.50 7.07
C SER A 128 12.77 6.73 5.64
N CYS A 129 12.08 7.85 5.41
CA CYS A 129 11.45 8.18 4.15
C CYS A 129 11.98 9.53 3.61
N ASN A 130 12.22 9.62 2.29
CA ASN A 130 12.71 10.83 1.61
C ASN A 130 11.97 11.12 0.31
#